data_AF-A0A1Q7HQA1-F1
#
_entry.id   AF-A0A1Q7HQA1-F1
#
_cell.length_a   1.000
_cell.length_b   1.000
_cell.length_c   1.000
_cell.angle_alpha   90.00
_cell.angle_beta   90.00
_cell.angle_gamma   90.00
#
_symmetry.space_group_name_H-M   'P 1'
#
loop_
_entity.id
_entity.type
_entity.pdbx_description
1 polymer ?
#
loop_
_entity_poly.entity_id
_entity_poly.type
_entity_poly.pdbx_seq_one_letter_code
_entity_poly.pdbx_strand_id
1 'polypeptide(L)'
;MDVCDICGGTWLEEGRLKWIIEIGPKSLPADRVKQLTAYSRTVSPSYRLGEDETRRIVKCPYCIGIMRPVNYSANSGVAIYKCINDHGVWVPKGGIDRLVLFIDTWDRLLRENGPYYAHLAQIERKRFLRKLTV
;
A
#
# COMPACT_ATOMS: atom_id res chain seq x y z
N MET A 1 8.17 -16.25 3.14
CA MET A 1 8.33 -14.96 2.42
C MET A 1 9.52 -15.19 1.54
N ASP A 2 9.33 -15.11 0.23
CA ASP A 2 10.35 -15.57 -0.70
C ASP A 2 10.78 -14.39 -1.56
N VAL A 3 12.08 -14.08 -1.50
CA VAL A 3 12.66 -12.96 -2.25
C VAL A 3 13.23 -13.52 -3.55
N CYS A 4 12.91 -12.90 -4.67
CA CYS A 4 13.53 -13.26 -5.95
C CYS A 4 14.93 -12.66 -6.04
N ASP A 5 15.93 -13.48 -6.28
CA ASP A 5 17.33 -13.06 -6.40
C ASP A 5 17.60 -12.17 -7.62
N ILE A 6 16.77 -12.25 -8.66
CA ILE A 6 16.95 -11.49 -9.91
C ILE A 6 16.43 -10.06 -9.77
N CYS A 7 15.17 -9.91 -9.33
CA CYS A 7 14.53 -8.59 -9.30
C CYS A 7 14.39 -8.00 -7.90
N GLY A 8 14.62 -8.78 -6.84
CA GLY A 8 14.47 -8.39 -5.44
C GLY A 8 13.02 -8.18 -4.99
N GLY A 9 12.03 -8.56 -5.80
CA GLY A 9 10.63 -8.59 -5.37
C GLY A 9 10.37 -9.73 -4.39
N THR A 10 9.29 -9.63 -3.63
CA THR A 10 8.96 -10.55 -2.54
C THR A 10 7.59 -11.15 -2.76
N TRP A 11 7.53 -12.48 -2.72
CA TRP A 11 6.29 -13.24 -2.62
C TRP A 11 5.83 -13.31 -1.16
N LEU A 12 4.56 -13.00 -0.96
CA LEU A 12 3.87 -13.06 0.33
C LEU A 12 2.63 -13.94 0.15
N GLU A 13 2.56 -15.02 0.92
CA GLU A 13 1.37 -15.87 0.98
C GLU A 13 0.13 -15.11 1.47
N GLU A 14 -1.04 -15.70 1.30
CA GLU A 14 -2.31 -15.16 1.79
C GLU A 14 -2.19 -14.67 3.25
N GLY A 15 -2.76 -13.50 3.53
CA GLY A 15 -2.74 -12.90 4.87
C GLY A 15 -1.37 -12.35 5.33
N ARG A 16 -0.26 -12.73 4.70
CA ARG A 16 1.08 -12.30 5.14
C ARG A 16 1.28 -10.79 4.98
N LEU A 17 0.78 -10.19 3.90
CA LEU A 17 0.84 -8.73 3.72
C LEU A 17 0.06 -8.00 4.84
N LYS A 18 -1.14 -8.48 5.17
CA LYS A 18 -1.94 -7.93 6.27
C LYS A 18 -1.18 -8.00 7.59
N TRP A 19 -0.56 -9.14 7.88
CA TRP A 19 0.27 -9.31 9.08
C TRP A 19 1.43 -8.31 9.16
N ILE A 20 2.15 -8.08 8.05
CA ILE A 20 3.26 -7.09 8.03
C ILE A 20 2.75 -5.69 8.40
N ILE A 21 1.57 -5.32 7.88
CA ILE A 21 1.00 -4.00 8.04
C ILE A 21 0.44 -3.81 9.46
N GLU A 22 -0.27 -4.80 9.97
CA GLU A 22 -0.97 -4.71 11.26
C GLU A 22 -0.08 -5.02 12.46
N ILE A 23 0.88 -5.94 12.32
CA ILE A 23 1.68 -6.47 13.44
C ILE A 23 3.17 -6.20 13.24
N GLY A 24 3.62 -6.10 11.99
CA GLY A 24 5.03 -5.85 11.67
C GLY A 24 5.55 -4.48 12.12
N PRO A 25 6.79 -4.13 11.71
CA PRO A 25 7.44 -2.89 12.11
C PRO A 25 6.56 -1.67 11.83
N LYS A 26 6.38 -0.84 12.85
CA LYS A 26 5.53 0.36 12.78
C LYS A 26 6.24 1.60 12.26
N SER A 27 7.55 1.50 12.05
CA SER A 27 8.36 2.56 11.45
C SER A 27 9.62 1.94 10.85
N LEU A 28 10.27 2.70 9.97
CA LEU A 28 11.58 2.36 9.41
C LEU A 28 12.69 3.14 10.13
N PRO A 29 13.93 2.60 10.15
CA PRO A 29 15.10 3.35 10.58
C PRO A 29 15.24 4.69 9.84
N ALA A 30 15.73 5.72 10.53
CA ALA A 30 15.75 7.09 9.99
C ALA A 30 16.60 7.24 8.71
N ASP A 31 17.72 6.51 8.62
CA ASP A 31 18.55 6.42 7.42
C ASP A 31 17.80 5.79 6.24
N ARG A 32 17.01 4.75 6.50
CA ARG A 32 16.17 4.10 5.49
C ARG A 32 15.07 5.02 5.00
N VAL A 33 14.41 5.74 5.90
CA VAL A 33 13.41 6.77 5.56
C VAL A 33 14.05 7.85 4.68
N LYS A 34 15.25 8.34 5.04
CA LYS A 34 15.99 9.33 4.23
C LYS A 34 16.29 8.81 2.82
N GLN A 35 16.73 7.56 2.67
CA GLN A 35 16.99 6.95 1.36
C GLN A 35 15.72 6.87 0.49
N LEU A 36 14.60 6.42 1.06
CA LEU A 36 13.33 6.26 0.34
C LEU A 36 12.72 7.60 -0.09
N THR A 37 12.88 8.63 0.74
CA THR A 37 12.29 9.96 0.52
C THR A 37 13.19 10.90 -0.27
N ALA A 38 14.48 10.58 -0.45
CA ALA A 38 15.43 11.42 -1.20
C ALA A 38 14.94 11.75 -2.62
N TYR A 39 14.35 10.77 -3.31
CA TYR A 39 13.80 10.93 -4.67
C TYR A 39 12.49 11.70 -4.75
N SER A 40 11.76 11.86 -3.63
CA SER A 40 10.48 12.58 -3.60
C SER A 40 10.65 14.10 -3.79
N ARG A 41 11.90 14.61 -3.75
CA ARG A 41 12.19 16.04 -3.95
C ARG A 41 12.19 16.47 -5.42
N THR A 42 12.24 15.51 -6.35
CA THR A 42 12.36 15.78 -7.80
C THR A 42 11.20 15.24 -8.63
N VAL A 43 10.25 14.53 -8.01
CA VAL A 43 9.11 13.91 -8.69
C VAL A 43 7.82 14.28 -7.95
N SER A 44 6.83 14.77 -8.69
CA SER A 44 5.50 15.05 -8.13
C SER A 44 4.86 13.77 -7.58
N PRO A 45 4.36 13.78 -6.34
CA PRO A 45 3.67 12.61 -5.79
C PRO A 45 2.46 12.26 -6.66
N SER A 46 2.38 11.00 -7.08
CA SER A 46 1.26 10.45 -7.84
C SER A 46 0.51 9.43 -6.98
N TYR A 47 -0.81 9.59 -6.91
CA TYR A 47 -1.69 8.58 -6.30
C TYR A 47 -2.02 7.43 -7.26
N ARG A 48 -1.47 7.43 -8.48
CA ARG A 48 -1.69 6.39 -9.49
C ARG A 48 -0.41 5.60 -9.71
N LEU A 49 -0.58 4.31 -10.03
CA LEU A 49 0.53 3.46 -10.46
C LEU A 49 1.11 3.96 -11.79
N GLY A 50 2.41 3.79 -11.95
CA GLY A 50 3.08 4.07 -13.22
C GLY A 50 2.68 3.09 -14.33
N GLU A 51 2.94 3.48 -15.58
CA GLU A 51 2.69 2.64 -16.75
C GLU A 51 3.47 1.30 -16.66
N ASP A 52 4.73 1.35 -16.21
CA ASP A 52 5.55 0.15 -16.01
C ASP A 52 4.98 -0.80 -14.94
N GLU A 53 4.37 -0.26 -13.89
CA GLU A 53 3.75 -1.08 -12.85
C GLU A 53 2.43 -1.70 -13.29
N THR A 54 1.68 -1.01 -14.15
CA THR A 54 0.40 -1.53 -14.67
C THR A 54 0.60 -2.54 -15.80
N ARG A 55 1.67 -2.42 -16.59
CA ARG A 55 2.00 -3.35 -17.69
C ARG A 55 2.83 -4.56 -17.26
N ARG A 56 3.47 -4.54 -16.08
CA ARG A 56 4.29 -5.67 -15.63
C ARG A 56 3.43 -6.93 -15.49
N ILE A 57 3.88 -7.99 -16.14
CA ILE A 57 3.29 -9.33 -16.02
C ILE A 57 3.97 -10.05 -14.85
N VAL A 58 3.20 -10.39 -13.84
CA VAL A 58 3.63 -11.23 -12.71
C VAL A 58 2.76 -12.47 -12.67
N LYS A 59 3.38 -13.64 -12.50
CA LYS A 59 2.67 -14.92 -12.37
C LYS A 59 2.69 -15.39 -10.92
N CYS A 60 1.57 -15.95 -10.47
CA CYS A 60 1.49 -16.63 -9.18
C CYS A 60 2.37 -17.89 -9.18
N PRO A 61 3.23 -18.12 -8.18
CA PRO A 61 4.05 -19.33 -8.12
C PRO A 61 3.24 -20.63 -7.89
N TYR A 62 2.01 -20.53 -7.37
CA TYR A 62 1.17 -21.71 -7.10
C TYR A 62 0.23 -22.05 -8.25
N CYS A 63 -0.52 -21.06 -8.76
CA CYS A 63 -1.54 -21.30 -9.77
C CYS A 63 -1.16 -20.82 -11.17
N ILE A 64 0.07 -20.31 -11.36
CA ILE A 64 0.67 -19.79 -12.61
C ILE A 64 -0.12 -18.68 -13.34
N GLY A 65 -1.27 -18.28 -12.78
CA GLY A 65 -2.13 -17.24 -13.32
C GLY A 65 -1.50 -15.85 -13.26
N ILE A 66 -1.88 -15.01 -14.21
CA ILE A 66 -1.46 -13.61 -14.25
C ILE A 66 -2.08 -12.88 -13.07
N MET A 67 -1.23 -12.22 -12.30
CA MET A 67 -1.63 -11.46 -11.12
C MET A 67 -2.07 -10.06 -11.50
N ARG A 68 -3.09 -9.56 -10.81
CA ARG A 68 -3.64 -8.22 -11.08
C ARG A 68 -2.84 -7.15 -10.34
N PRO A 69 -2.33 -6.10 -11.00
CA PRO A 69 -1.73 -4.96 -10.32
C PRO A 69 -2.82 -4.16 -9.58
N VAL A 70 -2.53 -3.81 -8.33
CA VAL A 70 -3.41 -3.05 -7.44
C VAL A 70 -2.58 -1.99 -6.75
N ASN A 71 -3.07 -0.74 -6.73
CA ASN A 71 -2.51 0.29 -5.88
C ASN A 71 -2.97 0.05 -4.45
N TYR A 72 -2.03 -0.22 -3.53
CA TYR A 72 -2.40 -0.44 -2.14
C TYR A 72 -3.13 0.79 -1.57
N SER A 73 -4.19 0.56 -0.78
CA SER A 73 -5.09 1.62 -0.27
C SER A 73 -5.70 2.53 -1.36
N ALA A 74 -5.67 2.12 -2.63
CA ALA A 74 -6.07 2.90 -3.82
C ALA A 74 -5.28 4.18 -4.10
N ASN A 75 -4.48 4.68 -3.15
CA ASN A 75 -3.79 5.96 -3.23
C ASN A 75 -2.34 5.93 -2.72
N SER A 76 -1.79 4.77 -2.32
CA SER A 76 -0.41 4.73 -1.80
C SER A 76 0.65 5.02 -2.86
N GLY A 77 0.32 4.79 -4.13
CA GLY A 77 1.30 4.84 -5.23
C GLY A 77 2.24 3.64 -5.20
N VAL A 78 1.91 2.58 -4.45
CA VAL A 78 2.68 1.34 -4.37
C VAL A 78 1.90 0.21 -5.02
N ALA A 79 2.45 -0.34 -6.10
CA ALA A 79 1.88 -1.51 -6.75
C ALA A 79 2.10 -2.78 -5.92
N ILE A 80 1.03 -3.52 -5.68
CA ILE A 80 1.05 -4.93 -5.30
C ILE A 80 0.37 -5.74 -6.40
N TYR A 81 0.81 -6.97 -6.64
CA TYR A 81 0.18 -7.84 -7.62
C TYR A 81 -0.57 -8.92 -6.84
N LYS A 82 -1.89 -8.98 -7.00
CA LYS A 82 -2.75 -9.90 -6.26
C LYS A 82 -3.08 -11.14 -7.11
N CYS A 83 -2.95 -12.32 -6.53
CA CYS A 83 -3.44 -13.56 -7.15
C CYS A 83 -4.97 -13.53 -7.21
N ILE A 84 -5.55 -13.92 -8.35
CA ILE A 84 -7.02 -14.00 -8.52
C ILE A 84 -7.62 -15.14 -7.69
N ASN A 85 -6.83 -16.17 -7.39
CA ASN A 85 -7.21 -17.33 -6.57
C ASN A 85 -6.74 -17.18 -5.11
N ASP A 86 -6.46 -15.95 -4.66
CA ASP A 86 -6.12 -15.60 -3.27
C ASP A 86 -4.91 -16.31 -2.62
N HIS A 87 -4.09 -17.07 -3.36
CA HIS A 87 -2.86 -17.69 -2.82
C HIS A 87 -1.85 -16.71 -2.18
N GLY A 88 -1.89 -15.44 -2.57
CA GLY A 88 -0.97 -14.43 -2.07
C GLY A 88 -0.82 -13.21 -2.97
N VAL A 89 0.21 -12.43 -2.65
CA VAL A 89 0.58 -11.19 -3.32
C VAL A 89 2.07 -11.14 -3.61
N TRP A 90 2.41 -10.54 -4.74
CA TRP A 90 3.78 -10.20 -5.08
C TRP A 90 3.99 -8.70 -4.86
N VAL A 91 5.05 -8.36 -4.13
CA VAL A 91 5.43 -6.98 -3.84
C VAL A 91 6.77 -6.69 -4.51
N PRO A 92 6.88 -5.71 -5.42
CA PRO A 92 8.15 -5.34 -6.02
C PRO A 92 9.21 -4.94 -5.00
N LYS A 93 10.48 -4.97 -5.41
CA LYS A 93 11.62 -4.57 -4.58
C LYS A 93 11.38 -3.20 -3.94
N GLY A 94 11.57 -3.12 -2.63
CA GLY A 94 11.36 -1.90 -1.84
C GLY A 94 9.89 -1.49 -1.65
N GLY A 95 8.93 -2.23 -2.20
CA GLY A 95 7.51 -1.96 -2.03
C GLY A 95 7.05 -2.11 -0.58
N ILE A 96 7.55 -3.13 0.15
CA ILE A 96 7.24 -3.32 1.57
C ILE A 96 7.65 -2.11 2.41
N ASP A 97 8.88 -1.63 2.25
CA ASP A 97 9.34 -0.44 2.97
C ASP A 97 8.50 0.80 2.64
N ARG A 98 8.13 0.98 1.37
CA ARG A 98 7.23 2.09 0.96
C ARG A 98 5.85 1.98 1.59
N LEU A 99 5.30 0.77 1.73
CA LEU A 99 4.04 0.54 2.42
C LEU A 99 4.15 0.87 3.91
N VAL A 100 5.20 0.39 4.59
CA VAL A 100 5.44 0.70 6.02
C VAL A 100 5.56 2.21 6.22
N LEU A 101 6.33 2.90 5.38
CA LEU A 101 6.47 4.36 5.44
C LEU A 101 5.13 5.08 5.20
N PHE A 102 4.34 4.62 4.22
CA PHE A 102 3.02 5.18 3.94
C PHE A 102 2.09 5.04 5.15
N ILE A 103 1.99 3.84 5.73
CA ILE A 103 1.13 3.54 6.87
C ILE A 103 1.56 4.36 8.10
N ASP A 104 2.84 4.35 8.45
CA ASP A 104 3.38 5.11 9.60
C ASP A 104 3.10 6.62 9.46
N THR A 105 3.28 7.15 8.24
CA THR A 105 3.00 8.57 7.95
C THR A 105 1.53 8.90 8.14
N TRP A 106 0.63 8.07 7.62
CA TRP A 106 -0.82 8.28 7.78
C TRP A 106 -1.29 8.09 9.22
N ASP A 107 -0.76 7.10 9.94
CA ASP A 107 -1.07 6.87 11.35
C ASP A 107 -0.66 8.08 12.19
N ARG A 108 0.52 8.64 11.94
CA ARG A 108 0.97 9.86 12.62
C ARG A 108 0.08 11.06 12.28
N LEU A 109 -0.21 11.28 11.00
CA LEU A 109 -1.09 12.37 10.56
C LEU A 109 -2.48 12.28 11.18
N LEU A 110 -3.07 11.08 11.22
CA LEU A 110 -4.39 10.82 11.81
C LEU A 110 -4.37 11.01 13.33
N ARG A 111 -3.31 10.61 14.03
CA ARG A 111 -3.17 10.88 15.47
C ARG A 111 -3.11 12.38 15.75
N GLU A 112 -2.33 13.13 14.98
CA GLU A 112 -2.19 14.57 15.13
C GLU A 112 -3.48 15.33 14.80
N ASN A 113 -4.24 14.88 13.80
CA ASN A 113 -5.43 15.58 13.27
C ASN A 113 -6.75 14.86 13.59
N GLY A 114 -6.74 13.93 14.55
CA GLY A 114 -7.87 13.06 14.85
C GLY A 114 -9.20 13.79 15.09
N PRO A 115 -9.24 14.85 15.93
CA PRO A 115 -10.48 15.61 16.15
C PRO A 115 -11.06 16.22 14.88
N TYR A 116 -10.21 16.73 13.99
CA TYR A 116 -10.63 17.32 12.71
C TYR A 116 -11.31 16.28 11.81
N TYR A 117 -10.66 15.13 11.60
CA TYR A 117 -11.22 14.07 10.77
C TYR A 117 -12.47 13.42 11.41
N ALA A 118 -12.51 13.28 12.73
CA ALA A 118 -13.70 12.83 13.45
C ALA A 118 -14.90 13.77 13.23
N HIS A 119 -14.66 15.08 13.23
CA HIS A 119 -15.70 16.07 12.94
C HIS A 119 -16.24 15.95 11.52
N LEU A 120 -15.36 15.83 10.52
CA LEU A 120 -15.75 15.61 9.11
C LEU A 120 -16.60 14.35 8.95
N ALA A 121 -16.21 13.24 9.59
CA ALA A 121 -16.97 11.99 9.53
C ALA A 121 -18.40 12.14 10.07
N GLN A 122 -18.60 12.93 11.15
CA GLN A 122 -19.94 13.21 11.67
C GLN A 122 -20.77 14.07 10.71
N ILE A 123 -20.16 15.04 10.02
CA ILE A 123 -20.86 15.85 9.01
C ILE A 123 -21.34 14.97 7.86
N GLU A 124 -20.47 14.13 7.31
CA GLU A 124 -20.82 13.25 6.19
C GLU A 124 -21.88 12.22 6.60
N ARG A 125 -21.81 11.66 7.81
CA ARG A 125 -22.87 10.79 8.35
C ARG A 125 -24.21 11.50 8.39
N LYS A 126 -24.27 12.74 8.89
CA LYS A 126 -25.51 13.53 8.93
C LYS A 126 -26.05 13.81 7.52
N ARG A 127 -25.18 14.13 6.56
CA ARG A 127 -25.55 14.34 5.15
C ARG A 127 -26.11 13.07 4.52
N PHE A 128 -25.48 11.92 4.75
CA PHE A 128 -25.92 10.62 4.27
C PHE A 128 -27.30 10.25 4.82
N LEU A 129 -27.51 10.38 6.14
CA LEU A 129 -28.79 10.08 6.76
C LEU A 129 -29.92 10.99 6.24
N ARG A 130 -29.65 12.29 6.04
CA ARG A 130 -30.62 13.21 5.40
C ARG A 130 -31.04 12.75 4.01
N LYS A 131 -30.12 12.22 3.19
CA LYS A 131 -30.44 11.71 1.85
C LYS A 131 -31.31 10.45 1.85
N LEU A 132 -31.31 9.65 2.93
CA LEU A 132 -32.14 8.45 3.06
C LEU A 132 -33.54 8.74 3.60
N THR A 133 -33.77 9.95 4.14
CA THR A 133 -35.04 10.34 4.77
C THR A 133 -35.93 11.17 3.83
N VAL A 134 -35.53 11.28 2.55
CA VAL A 134 -36.24 11.96 1.45
C VAL A 134 -36.53 10.91 0.38
#